data_AF-A0A937Q0C4-F1
#
_entry.id   AF-A0A937Q0C4-F1
#
_cell.length_a   1.000
_cell.length_b   1.000
_cell.length_c   1.000
_cell.angle_alpha   90.00
_cell.angle_beta   90.00
_cell.angle_gamma   90.00
#
_symmetry.space_group_name_H-M   'P 1'
#
loop_
_entity.id
_entity.type
_entity.pdbx_description
1 polymer ?
#
loop_
_entity_poly.entity_id
_entity_poly.type
_entity_poly.pdbx_seq_one_letter_code
_entity_poly.pdbx_strand_id
1 'polypeptide(L)'
;MLLLKTRHSEDFDPLSSPLDRSRSPYAESYDDYPARCQNLAALVGYDSFLWCYPAERQIPFYEGVKLVEWVIEVSDERILGSVDDARWVQYVKGGDRLPRSVFSKSRPPSEERSILVAYPLKREELVSKTVFEFISPTEANVVSVDDFRASL
;
A
#
# COMPACT_ATOMS: atom_id res chain seq x y z
N MET A 1 -18.08 -2.39 -1.40
CA MET A 1 -17.05 -2.41 -0.35
C MET A 1 -16.04 -3.47 -0.71
N LEU A 2 -14.77 -3.20 -0.45
CA LEU A 2 -13.65 -4.07 -0.79
C LEU A 2 -12.72 -4.19 0.41
N LEU A 3 -12.39 -5.43 0.77
CA LEU A 3 -11.43 -5.72 1.82
C LEU A 3 -10.02 -5.76 1.23
N LEU A 4 -9.14 -4.93 1.77
CA LEU A 4 -7.78 -4.74 1.31
C LEU A 4 -6.82 -4.88 2.49
N LYS A 5 -5.54 -5.05 2.17
CA LYS A 5 -4.47 -4.94 3.15
C LYS A 5 -3.31 -4.11 2.64
N THR A 6 -2.58 -3.51 3.57
CA THR A 6 -1.34 -2.80 3.28
C THR A 6 -0.33 -3.03 4.39
N ARG A 7 0.96 -2.92 4.07
CA ARG A 7 2.05 -3.14 5.00
C ARG A 7 2.96 -1.92 5.07
N HIS A 8 3.31 -1.51 6.28
CA HIS A 8 4.08 -0.31 6.57
C HIS A 8 4.99 -0.50 7.78
N SER A 9 5.86 0.48 8.01
CA SER A 9 6.66 0.60 9.24
C SER A 9 5.77 0.83 10.46
N GLU A 10 6.32 0.60 11.66
CA GLU A 10 5.57 0.71 12.92
C GLU A 10 5.08 2.13 13.24
N ASP A 11 5.81 3.14 12.77
CA ASP A 11 5.56 4.56 12.97
C ASP A 11 4.60 5.17 11.94
N PHE A 12 4.05 4.34 11.05
CA PHE A 12 3.07 4.76 10.04
C PHE A 12 1.66 4.85 10.64
N ASP A 13 1.03 6.02 10.51
CA ASP A 13 -0.36 6.25 10.90
C ASP A 13 -1.27 6.35 9.66
N PRO A 14 -2.19 5.38 9.44
CA PRO A 14 -3.09 5.38 8.29
C PRO A 14 -4.14 6.51 8.31
N LEU A 15 -4.35 7.17 9.46
CA LEU A 15 -5.34 8.23 9.64
C LEU A 15 -4.73 9.64 9.56
N SER A 16 -3.41 9.75 9.66
CA SER A 16 -2.70 11.04 9.66
C SER A 16 -2.65 11.69 8.26
N SER A 17 -2.49 13.01 8.18
CA SER A 17 -2.30 13.74 6.91
C SER A 17 -1.43 14.97 7.17
N PRO A 18 -0.50 15.33 6.27
CA PRO A 18 -0.24 14.78 4.93
C PRO A 18 0.67 13.53 4.91
N LEU A 19 0.62 12.76 3.82
CA LEU A 19 1.53 11.63 3.60
C LEU A 19 2.93 12.12 3.20
N ASP A 20 3.91 11.91 4.08
CA ASP A 20 5.31 12.16 3.76
C ASP A 20 5.91 10.98 2.97
N ARG A 21 6.11 11.20 1.67
CA ARG A 21 6.68 10.19 0.75
C ARG A 21 8.13 9.86 1.04
N SER A 22 8.89 10.77 1.65
CA SER A 22 10.30 10.56 1.98
C SER A 22 10.46 9.53 3.10
N ARG A 23 9.41 9.34 3.90
CA ARG A 23 9.35 8.31 4.95
C ARG A 23 8.91 6.94 4.45
N SER A 24 8.71 6.78 3.13
CA SER A 24 8.47 5.46 2.58
C SER A 24 9.69 4.56 2.82
N PRO A 25 9.51 3.31 3.27
CA PRO A 25 10.63 2.37 3.40
C PRO A 25 11.42 2.15 2.09
N TYR A 26 10.79 2.42 0.94
CA TYR A 26 11.44 2.30 -0.36
C TYR A 26 12.25 3.54 -0.76
N ALA A 27 12.09 4.68 -0.08
CA ALA A 27 12.88 5.87 -0.35
C ALA A 27 14.37 5.66 -0.02
N GLU A 28 14.67 4.80 0.96
CA GLU A 28 16.04 4.40 1.28
C GLU A 28 16.65 3.43 0.26
N SER A 29 15.80 2.68 -0.45
CA SER A 29 16.23 1.64 -1.41
C SER A 29 16.35 2.16 -2.84
N TYR A 30 15.70 3.27 -3.17
CA TYR A 30 15.68 3.86 -4.50
C TYR A 30 15.70 5.38 -4.40
N ASP A 31 16.83 6.00 -4.78
CA ASP A 31 17.07 7.44 -4.64
C ASP A 31 15.94 8.32 -5.24
N ASP A 32 15.40 7.93 -6.40
CA ASP A 32 14.34 8.67 -7.09
C ASP A 32 12.91 8.26 -6.66
N TYR A 33 12.73 7.39 -5.66
CA TYR A 33 11.41 6.88 -5.29
C TYR A 33 10.37 7.99 -5.02
N PRO A 34 10.69 9.06 -4.25
CA PRO A 34 9.72 10.12 -4.01
C PRO A 34 9.27 10.82 -5.29
N ALA A 35 10.19 11.08 -6.23
CA ALA A 35 9.88 11.69 -7.53
C ALA A 35 9.03 10.76 -8.40
N ARG A 36 9.30 9.45 -8.37
CA ARG A 36 8.49 8.45 -9.08
C ARG A 36 7.06 8.37 -8.52
N CYS A 37 6.90 8.46 -7.20
CA CYS A 37 5.60 8.56 -6.55
C CYS A 37 4.84 9.85 -6.92
N GLN A 38 5.54 10.98 -7.13
CA GLN A 38 4.94 12.21 -7.63
C GLN A 38 4.42 12.04 -9.07
N ASN A 39 5.19 11.39 -9.94
CA ASN A 39 4.75 11.09 -11.31
C ASN A 39 3.50 10.22 -11.34
N LEU A 40 3.42 9.22 -10.46
CA LEU A 40 2.22 8.40 -10.31
C LEU A 40 1.04 9.23 -9.77
N ALA A 41 1.26 10.07 -8.76
CA ALA A 41 0.21 10.96 -8.22
C ALA A 41 -0.39 11.88 -9.29
N ALA A 42 0.44 12.44 -10.17
CA ALA A 42 -0.02 13.25 -11.30
C ALA A 42 -0.89 12.46 -12.28
N LEU A 43 -0.57 11.18 -12.54
CA LEU A 43 -1.35 10.30 -13.41
C LEU A 43 -2.69 9.88 -12.76
N VAL A 44 -2.68 9.61 -11.47
CA VAL A 44 -3.87 9.28 -10.68
C VAL A 44 -4.80 10.49 -10.56
N GLY A 45 -4.23 11.70 -10.50
CA GLY A 45 -4.94 12.94 -10.18
C GLY A 45 -5.24 13.06 -8.69
N TYR A 46 -4.35 12.54 -7.84
CA TYR A 46 -4.54 12.50 -6.39
C TYR A 46 -3.20 12.61 -5.65
N ASP A 47 -3.09 13.55 -4.71
CA ASP A 47 -1.83 13.92 -4.08
C ASP A 47 -1.35 12.96 -2.99
N SER A 48 -2.18 12.04 -2.50
CA SER A 48 -1.77 11.07 -1.48
C SER A 48 -2.62 9.81 -1.57
N PHE A 49 -1.99 8.67 -1.74
CA PHE A 49 -2.68 7.39 -1.85
C PHE A 49 -1.96 6.31 -1.05
N LEU A 50 -2.73 5.33 -0.58
CA LEU A 50 -2.19 4.11 -0.03
C LEU A 50 -2.09 3.04 -1.09
N TRP A 51 -0.98 2.32 -1.01
CA TRP A 51 -0.72 1.16 -1.82
C TRP A 51 -1.25 -0.07 -1.10
N CYS A 52 -2.27 -0.70 -1.66
CA CYS A 52 -2.96 -1.81 -1.04
C CYS A 52 -2.98 -3.05 -1.95
N TYR A 53 -3.21 -4.20 -1.35
CA TYR A 53 -3.42 -5.48 -2.02
C TYR A 53 -4.81 -6.02 -1.65
N PRO A 54 -5.46 -6.83 -2.50
CA PRO A 54 -6.61 -7.62 -2.07
C PRO A 54 -6.28 -8.39 -0.78
N ALA A 55 -7.21 -8.44 0.18
CA ALA A 55 -6.95 -9.08 1.47
C ALA A 55 -6.64 -10.58 1.32
N GLU A 56 -7.28 -11.24 0.36
CA GLU A 56 -7.05 -12.66 0.03
C GLU A 56 -5.69 -12.94 -0.60
N ARG A 57 -5.02 -11.93 -1.19
CA ARG A 57 -3.73 -12.13 -1.88
C ARG A 57 -2.67 -12.58 -0.88
N GLN A 58 -2.06 -13.74 -1.10
CA GLN A 58 -0.91 -14.14 -0.28
C GLN A 58 0.28 -13.23 -0.61
N ILE A 59 0.88 -12.63 0.42
CA ILE A 59 2.12 -11.88 0.28
C ILE A 59 3.25 -12.88 0.54
N PRO A 60 4.03 -13.27 -0.47
CA PRO A 60 4.97 -14.38 -0.34
C PRO A 60 6.17 -14.05 0.54
N PHE A 61 6.42 -12.76 0.81
CA PHE A 61 7.59 -12.32 1.56
C PHE A 61 7.29 -11.27 2.63
N TYR A 62 8.01 -11.36 3.74
CA TYR A 62 8.09 -10.32 4.77
C TYR A 62 9.29 -9.41 4.49
N GLU A 63 9.09 -8.12 4.74
CA GLU A 63 10.15 -7.12 4.67
C GLU A 63 10.39 -6.60 6.08
N GLY A 64 11.63 -6.62 6.58
CA GLY A 64 11.95 -6.17 7.95
C GLY A 64 11.59 -4.71 8.24
N VAL A 65 11.39 -3.90 7.19
CA VAL A 65 10.96 -2.50 7.28
C VAL A 65 9.44 -2.30 7.25
N LYS A 66 8.66 -3.39 7.10
CA LYS A 66 7.19 -3.35 7.05
C LYS A 66 6.56 -4.39 7.97
N LEU A 67 6.72 -4.14 9.26
CA LEU A 67 6.29 -5.04 10.32
C LEU A 67 4.81 -4.91 10.68
N VAL A 68 4.11 -3.88 10.17
CA VAL A 68 2.70 -3.65 10.48
C VAL A 68 1.84 -3.88 9.25
N GLU A 69 0.88 -4.78 9.36
CA GLU A 69 -0.18 -4.98 8.37
C GLU A 69 -1.48 -4.36 8.87
N TRP A 70 -2.10 -3.57 8.00
CA TRP A 70 -3.43 -3.03 8.21
C TRP A 70 -4.38 -3.73 7.26
N VAL A 71 -5.47 -4.28 7.79
CA VAL A 71 -6.63 -4.71 7.00
C VAL A 71 -7.66 -3.59 7.04
N ILE A 72 -8.16 -3.22 5.86
CA ILE A 72 -9.06 -2.09 5.67
C ILE A 72 -10.24 -2.50 4.81
N GLU A 73 -11.40 -1.94 5.06
CA GLU A 73 -12.59 -2.09 4.23
C GLU A 73 -12.98 -0.73 3.68
N VAL A 74 -12.96 -0.60 2.36
CA VAL A 74 -13.18 0.69 1.69
C VAL A 74 -14.34 0.61 0.71
N SER A 75 -15.07 1.71 0.57
CA SER A 75 -16.08 1.84 -0.48
C SER A 75 -15.43 2.00 -1.85
N ASP A 76 -16.17 1.68 -2.90
CA ASP A 76 -15.66 1.75 -4.28
C ASP A 76 -15.29 3.20 -4.67
N GLU A 77 -15.92 4.21 -4.05
CA GLU A 77 -15.60 5.63 -4.23
C GLU A 77 -14.21 6.03 -3.71
N ARG A 78 -13.64 5.23 -2.80
CA ARG A 78 -12.31 5.47 -2.21
C ARG A 78 -11.19 4.84 -3.03
N ILE A 79 -11.55 3.98 -4.01
CA ILE A 79 -10.61 3.34 -4.91
C ILE A 79 -10.24 4.31 -6.03
N LEU A 80 -8.96 4.65 -6.13
CA LEU A 80 -8.43 5.55 -7.16
C LEU A 80 -8.12 4.81 -8.45
N GLY A 81 -7.77 3.53 -8.36
CA GLY A 81 -7.47 2.66 -9.49
C GLY A 81 -6.55 1.52 -9.10
N SER A 82 -5.87 0.94 -10.09
CA SER A 82 -4.94 -0.17 -9.92
C SER A 82 -3.59 0.07 -10.56
N VAL A 83 -2.57 -0.57 -10.00
CA VAL A 83 -1.20 -0.54 -10.50
C VAL A 83 -0.76 -1.94 -10.93
N ASP A 84 -0.13 -2.00 -12.09
CA ASP A 84 0.62 -3.16 -12.56
C ASP A 84 1.95 -3.24 -11.81
N ASP A 85 2.06 -4.16 -10.86
CA ASP A 85 3.19 -4.29 -9.93
C ASP A 85 4.51 -4.51 -10.68
N ALA A 86 4.50 -5.34 -11.73
CA ALA A 86 5.69 -5.66 -12.52
C ALA A 86 6.21 -4.42 -13.25
N ARG A 87 5.32 -3.65 -13.88
CA ARG A 87 5.68 -2.41 -14.57
C ARG A 87 6.11 -1.31 -13.60
N TRP A 88 5.48 -1.23 -12.43
CA TRP A 88 5.92 -0.30 -11.40
C TRP A 88 7.34 -0.62 -10.93
N VAL A 89 7.63 -1.88 -10.63
CA VAL A 89 8.98 -2.32 -10.23
C VAL A 89 10.01 -2.01 -11.32
N GLN A 90 9.69 -2.29 -12.60
CA GLN A 90 10.57 -1.94 -13.73
C GLN A 90 10.82 -0.43 -13.82
N TYR A 91 9.76 0.37 -13.63
CA TYR A 91 9.90 1.81 -13.58
C TYR A 91 10.86 2.19 -12.45
N VAL A 92 10.56 1.82 -11.21
CA VAL A 92 11.35 2.18 -10.03
C VAL A 92 12.83 1.75 -10.10
N LYS A 93 13.13 0.60 -10.71
CA LYS A 93 14.50 0.06 -10.82
C LYS A 93 15.38 0.68 -11.92
N GLY A 94 14.91 1.67 -12.68
CA GLY A 94 15.72 2.31 -13.73
C GLY A 94 15.00 2.52 -15.05
N GLY A 95 13.67 2.41 -15.09
CA GLY A 95 12.91 2.90 -16.22
C GLY A 95 12.90 4.43 -16.24
N ASP A 96 13.41 5.03 -17.31
CA ASP A 96 13.46 6.50 -17.49
C ASP A 96 12.07 7.13 -17.67
N ARG A 97 11.07 6.34 -18.04
CA ARG A 97 9.72 6.82 -18.35
C ARG A 97 8.66 5.96 -17.69
N LEU A 98 7.66 6.62 -17.10
CA LEU A 98 6.49 5.98 -16.52
C LEU A 98 5.67 5.31 -17.65
N PRO A 99 5.52 3.98 -17.66
CA PRO A 99 4.71 3.32 -18.69
C PRO A 99 3.25 3.74 -18.56
N ARG A 100 2.58 4.11 -19.66
CA ARG A 100 1.15 4.50 -19.64
C ARG A 100 0.24 3.42 -19.03
N SER A 101 0.64 2.17 -19.15
CA SER A 101 -0.10 1.01 -18.67
C SER A 101 0.19 0.63 -17.21
N VAL A 102 1.06 1.39 -16.52
CA VAL A 102 1.35 1.14 -15.10
C VAL A 102 0.10 1.32 -14.25
N PHE A 103 -0.75 2.29 -14.58
CA PHE A 103 -1.95 2.63 -13.82
C PHE A 103 -3.19 2.45 -14.69
N SER A 104 -4.27 1.98 -14.07
CA SER A 104 -5.61 1.97 -14.67
C SER A 104 -6.64 2.49 -13.68
N LYS A 105 -7.53 3.38 -14.14
CA LYS A 105 -8.72 3.79 -13.38
C LYS A 105 -9.77 2.68 -13.25
N SER A 106 -9.71 1.67 -14.12
CA SER A 106 -10.61 0.53 -14.02
C SER A 106 -10.24 -0.33 -12.81
N ARG A 107 -11.25 -0.83 -12.10
CA ARG A 107 -11.08 -1.90 -11.11
C ARG A 107 -10.41 -3.09 -11.80
N PRO A 108 -9.30 -3.62 -11.26
CA PRO A 108 -8.60 -4.71 -11.92
C PRO A 108 -9.38 -6.01 -11.74
N PRO A 109 -9.40 -6.88 -12.77
CA PRO A 109 -10.01 -8.20 -12.66
C PRO A 109 -9.07 -9.26 -12.03
N SER A 110 -7.81 -8.92 -11.70
CA SER A 110 -6.79 -9.92 -11.33
C SER A 110 -6.06 -9.61 -10.01
N GLU A 111 -5.61 -10.70 -9.36
CA GLU A 111 -4.83 -10.73 -8.11
C GLU A 111 -3.42 -10.12 -8.25
N GLU A 112 -2.93 -9.95 -9.48
CA GLU A 112 -1.57 -9.48 -9.77
C GLU A 112 -1.41 -7.95 -9.74
N ARG A 113 -2.48 -7.21 -9.44
CA ARG A 113 -2.46 -5.75 -9.42
C ARG A 113 -2.69 -5.23 -8.01
N SER A 114 -1.87 -4.25 -7.63
CA SER A 114 -2.12 -3.47 -6.44
C SER A 114 -3.24 -2.46 -6.67
N ILE A 115 -3.87 -2.02 -5.60
CA ILE A 115 -5.00 -1.10 -5.59
C ILE A 115 -4.55 0.18 -4.88
N LEU A 116 -4.82 1.32 -5.51
CA LEU A 116 -4.57 2.62 -4.89
C LEU A 116 -5.83 3.11 -4.21
N VAL A 117 -5.72 3.46 -2.94
CA VAL A 117 -6.81 3.96 -2.10
C VAL A 117 -6.53 5.40 -1.71
N ALA A 118 -7.56 6.25 -1.68
CA ALA A 118 -7.45 7.63 -1.22
C ALA A 118 -6.97 7.71 0.24
N TYR A 119 -5.96 8.52 0.49
CA TYR A 119 -5.40 8.78 1.84
C TYR A 119 -5.72 10.21 2.31
N PRO A 120 -5.90 10.49 3.61
CA PRO A 120 -5.90 9.56 4.76
C PRO A 120 -7.07 8.57 4.72
N LEU A 121 -6.94 7.45 5.44
CA LEU A 121 -8.07 6.58 5.72
C LEU A 121 -9.01 7.22 6.74
N LYS A 122 -10.27 6.82 6.70
CA LYS A 122 -11.24 7.12 7.75
C LYS A 122 -11.18 6.05 8.82
N ARG A 123 -11.56 6.40 10.06
CA ARG A 123 -11.48 5.46 11.19
C ARG A 123 -12.34 4.22 10.95
N GLU A 124 -13.53 4.41 10.38
CA GLU A 124 -14.47 3.35 10.04
C GLU A 124 -13.97 2.41 8.92
N GLU A 125 -12.92 2.81 8.19
CA GLU A 125 -12.30 1.95 7.16
C GLU A 125 -11.31 0.96 7.76
N LEU A 126 -10.88 1.14 9.02
CA LEU A 126 -9.93 0.25 9.68
C LEU A 126 -10.64 -1.01 10.21
N VAL A 127 -10.16 -2.18 9.81
CA VAL A 127 -10.69 -3.48 10.27
C VAL A 127 -9.79 -4.06 11.35
N SER A 128 -8.50 -4.22 11.05
CA SER A 128 -7.53 -4.73 12.01
C SER A 128 -6.12 -4.23 11.74
N LYS A 129 -5.27 -4.34 12.77
CA LYS A 129 -3.83 -4.11 12.71
C LYS A 129 -3.13 -5.35 13.26
N THR A 130 -2.21 -5.92 12.49
CA THR A 130 -1.35 -7.01 12.93
C THR A 130 0.09 -6.52 12.94
N VAL A 131 0.77 -6.69 14.08
CA VAL A 131 2.20 -6.40 14.22
C VAL A 131 2.97 -7.71 14.16
N PHE A 132 4.00 -7.75 13.32
CA PHE A 132 4.85 -8.90 13.10
C PHE A 132 6.26 -8.67 13.63
N GLU A 133 6.89 -9.73 14.12
CA GLU A 133 8.34 -9.79 14.34
C GLU A 133 8.97 -10.53 13.16
N PHE A 134 9.87 -9.87 12.45
CA PHE A 134 10.55 -10.45 11.28
C PHE A 134 11.59 -11.50 11.69
N ILE A 135 11.49 -12.70 11.15
CA ILE A 135 12.48 -13.77 11.32
C ILE A 135 13.31 -13.91 10.04
N SER A 136 12.63 -14.07 8.90
CA SER A 136 13.25 -14.24 7.59
C SER A 136 12.30 -13.73 6.49
N PRO A 137 12.76 -13.60 5.23
CA PRO A 137 11.89 -13.18 4.14
C PRO A 137 10.64 -14.05 3.97
N THR A 138 10.60 -15.28 4.47
CA THR A 138 9.42 -16.17 4.36
C THR A 138 8.76 -16.45 5.70
N GLU A 139 9.24 -15.87 6.80
CA GLU A 139 8.81 -16.22 8.15
C GLU A 139 8.76 -14.99 9.07
N ALA A 140 7.66 -14.87 9.82
CA ALA A 140 7.49 -13.86 10.85
C ALA A 140 6.55 -14.37 11.94
N ASN A 141 6.75 -13.92 13.18
CA ASN A 141 5.83 -14.17 14.29
C ASN A 141 4.78 -13.06 14.36
N VAL A 142 3.57 -13.39 14.82
CA VAL A 142 2.58 -12.38 15.20
C VAL A 142 2.88 -11.93 16.64
N VAL A 143 3.11 -10.63 16.82
CA VAL A 143 3.36 -10.00 18.13
C VAL A 143 2.05 -9.53 18.75
N SER A 144 1.22 -8.86 17.96
CA SER A 144 -0.09 -8.37 18.41
C SER A 144 -1.10 -8.31 17.26
N VAL A 145 -2.38 -8.35 17.64
CA VAL A 145 -3.51 -8.14 16.74
C VAL A 145 -4.50 -7.21 17.43
N ASP A 146 -4.79 -6.08 16.81
CA ASP A 146 -5.84 -5.16 17.23
C ASP A 146 -7.02 -5.29 16.25
N ASP A 147 -8.21 -5.62 16.76
CA ASP A 147 -9.45 -5.65 15.98
C ASP A 147 -10.28 -4.40 16.28
N PHE A 148 -10.45 -3.54 15.27
CA PHE A 148 -11.18 -2.28 15.41
C PHE A 148 -12.68 -2.46 15.25
N ARG A 149 -13.14 -3.52 14.57
CA ARG A 149 -14.57 -3.80 14.42
C ARG A 149 -15.20 -4.33 15.70
N ALA A 150 -14.43 -5.06 16.51
CA ALA A 150 -14.87 -5.49 17.83
C ALA A 150 -15.11 -4.33 18.81
N SER A 151 -14.68 -3.12 18.45
CA SER A 151 -14.73 -1.91 19.30
C SER A 151 -15.81 -0.89 18.87
N LEU A 152 -16.61 -1.20 17.84
CA LEU A 152 -17.72 -0.39 17.32
C LEU A 152 -19.07 -1.01 17.66
#